data_AF-A0A1B6HEM9-F1
#
_entry.id   AF-A0A1B6HEM9-F1
#
_cell.length_a   1.000
_cell.length_b   1.000
_cell.length_c   1.000
_cell.angle_alpha   90.00
_cell.angle_beta   90.00
_cell.angle_gamma   90.00
#
_symmetry.space_group_name_H-M   'P 1'
#
loop_
_entity.id
_entity.type
_entity.pdbx_description
1 polymer ?
#
loop_
_entity_poly.entity_id
_entity_poly.type
_entity_poly.pdbx_seq_one_letter_code
_entity_poly.pdbx_strand_id
1 'polypeptide(L)'
;MSPTKWRSSKNVEEFTNHCKLIHNLCMKLRARLGNILKQDKNNWQDLEVIVERLPNIMHLYHQVTTSPQVSDHLLSFRCEFWGSKIWHHRLATLYLANQVITYIIVHCVEITTHQANIIKLVTFFNELLNLNITSKPRGITVVKNTCPSLLQPFRRLSITKILQILAQYRAEECGHLLVSLLLDIYYDNGLPQDDYDTEPLLTDEDLPSSDNSSMEIYRTLTRYMTPPQAPQ
;
A
#
# COMPACT_ATOMS: atom_id res chain seq x y z
N MET A 1 16.95 -42.32 -22.23
CA MET A 1 16.81 -41.17 -21.30
C MET A 1 16.70 -41.70 -19.88
N SER A 2 17.42 -41.12 -18.91
CA SER A 2 17.36 -41.59 -17.51
C SER A 2 16.04 -41.18 -16.84
N PRO A 3 15.44 -42.02 -15.96
CA PRO A 3 14.19 -41.73 -15.26
C PRO A 3 14.23 -40.44 -14.43
N THR A 4 15.42 -40.08 -13.94
CA THR A 4 15.68 -38.87 -13.13
C THR A 4 15.58 -37.58 -13.93
N LYS A 5 16.06 -37.55 -15.19
CA LYS A 5 15.93 -36.37 -16.07
C LYS A 5 14.48 -36.11 -16.48
N TRP A 6 13.67 -37.16 -16.62
CA TRP A 6 12.26 -37.02 -16.99
C TRP A 6 11.42 -36.49 -15.82
N ARG A 7 11.66 -36.96 -14.59
CA ARG A 7 11.02 -36.41 -13.38
C ARG A 7 11.39 -34.96 -13.11
N SER A 8 12.66 -34.55 -13.29
CA SER A 8 13.05 -33.16 -13.10
C SER A 8 12.40 -32.23 -14.12
N SER A 9 12.28 -32.66 -15.39
CA SER A 9 11.59 -31.88 -16.43
C SER A 9 10.12 -31.64 -16.09
N LYS A 10 9.40 -32.67 -15.62
CA LYS A 10 7.98 -32.57 -15.26
C LYS A 10 7.74 -31.60 -14.09
N ASN A 11 8.57 -31.69 -13.04
CA ASN A 11 8.45 -30.80 -11.88
C ASN A 11 8.71 -29.33 -12.24
N VAL A 12 9.67 -29.07 -13.15
CA VAL A 12 9.94 -27.71 -13.63
C VAL A 12 8.79 -27.17 -14.47
N GLU A 13 8.19 -28.02 -15.30
CA GLU A 13 7.04 -27.63 -16.13
C GLU A 13 5.83 -27.27 -15.26
N GLU A 14 5.53 -28.09 -14.25
CA GLU A 14 4.47 -27.83 -13.28
C GLU A 14 4.71 -26.54 -12.51
N PHE A 15 5.92 -26.34 -11.96
CA PHE A 15 6.32 -25.08 -11.32
C PHE A 15 6.12 -23.88 -12.25
N THR A 16 6.61 -24.00 -13.49
CA THR A 16 6.51 -22.92 -14.49
C THR A 16 5.04 -22.59 -14.81
N ASN A 17 4.18 -23.59 -14.88
CA ASN A 17 2.75 -23.40 -15.14
C ASN A 17 2.05 -22.70 -13.97
N HIS A 18 2.36 -23.09 -12.73
CA HIS A 18 1.87 -22.36 -11.54
C HIS A 18 2.38 -20.92 -11.50
N CYS A 19 3.65 -20.67 -11.85
CA CYS A 19 4.20 -19.32 -11.96
C CYS A 19 3.51 -18.47 -13.04
N LYS A 20 3.16 -19.04 -14.20
CA LYS A 20 2.41 -18.32 -15.24
C LYS A 20 0.99 -17.98 -14.77
N LEU A 21 0.33 -18.93 -14.11
CA LEU A 21 -1.03 -18.72 -13.61
C LEU A 21 -1.07 -17.61 -12.55
N ILE A 22 -0.18 -17.68 -11.57
CA ILE A 22 -0.11 -16.67 -10.51
C ILE A 22 0.33 -15.30 -11.05
N HIS A 23 1.21 -15.25 -12.05
CA HIS A 23 1.56 -14.00 -12.75
C HIS A 23 0.30 -13.31 -13.30
N ASN A 24 -0.52 -14.04 -14.06
CA ASN A 24 -1.74 -13.50 -14.65
C ASN A 24 -2.75 -13.05 -13.58
N LEU A 25 -2.90 -13.83 -12.51
CA LEU A 25 -3.78 -13.47 -11.39
C LEU A 25 -3.29 -12.23 -10.65
N CYS A 26 -1.97 -12.09 -10.43
CA CYS A 26 -1.40 -10.92 -9.79
C CYS A 26 -1.60 -9.66 -10.64
N MET A 27 -1.46 -9.76 -11.97
CA MET A 27 -1.75 -8.61 -12.86
C MET A 27 -3.20 -8.16 -12.74
N LYS A 28 -4.15 -9.10 -12.74
CA LYS A 28 -5.59 -8.81 -12.55
C LYS A 28 -5.90 -8.26 -11.16
N LEU A 29 -5.32 -8.87 -10.12
CA LEU A 29 -5.49 -8.45 -8.73
C LEU A 29 -5.02 -7.01 -8.54
N ARG A 30 -3.83 -6.68 -9.06
CA ARG A 30 -3.30 -5.31 -8.95
C ARG A 30 -4.16 -4.29 -9.68
N ALA A 31 -4.65 -4.62 -10.87
CA ALA A 31 -5.54 -3.72 -11.60
C ALA A 31 -6.80 -3.40 -10.77
N ARG A 32 -7.42 -4.42 -10.17
CA ARG A 32 -8.62 -4.24 -9.32
C ARG A 32 -8.32 -3.50 -8.03
N LEU A 33 -7.23 -3.85 -7.33
CA LEU A 33 -6.80 -3.12 -6.13
C LEU A 33 -6.49 -1.65 -6.46
N GLY A 34 -5.86 -1.38 -7.61
CA GLY A 34 -5.61 -0.02 -8.08
C GLY A 34 -6.89 0.74 -8.42
N ASN A 35 -7.92 0.06 -8.93
CA ASN A 35 -9.23 0.69 -9.15
C ASN A 35 -9.89 1.12 -7.83
N ILE A 36 -9.79 0.33 -6.76
CA ILE A 36 -10.33 0.71 -5.44
C ILE A 36 -9.73 2.04 -4.94
N LEU A 37 -8.45 2.32 -5.27
CA LEU A 37 -7.79 3.56 -4.88
C LEU A 37 -8.17 4.77 -5.74
N LYS A 38 -8.76 4.57 -6.92
CA LYS A 38 -9.37 5.66 -7.67
C LYS A 38 -10.66 6.00 -6.93
N GLN A 39 -10.86 7.25 -6.53
CA GLN A 39 -11.93 7.70 -5.62
C GLN A 39 -13.34 7.67 -6.24
N ASP A 40 -13.68 6.60 -6.98
CA ASP A 40 -14.95 6.43 -7.66
C ASP A 40 -15.92 5.60 -6.80
N LYS A 41 -17.15 6.09 -6.62
CA LYS A 41 -18.10 5.60 -5.61
C LYS A 41 -18.58 4.15 -5.85
N ASN A 42 -18.31 3.58 -7.03
CA ASN A 42 -18.73 2.22 -7.43
C ASN A 42 -17.65 1.14 -7.27
N ASN A 43 -16.47 1.46 -6.72
CA ASN A 43 -15.34 0.52 -6.68
C ASN A 43 -15.43 -0.58 -5.62
N TRP A 44 -16.49 -0.60 -4.81
CA TRP A 44 -16.68 -1.57 -3.71
C TRP A 44 -17.10 -2.97 -4.18
N GLN A 45 -17.76 -3.07 -5.34
CA GLN A 45 -18.10 -4.37 -5.94
C GLN A 45 -16.84 -5.15 -6.31
N ASP A 46 -15.77 -4.46 -6.69
CA ASP A 46 -14.48 -5.09 -6.98
C ASP A 46 -13.84 -5.72 -5.74
N LEU A 47 -14.08 -5.16 -4.54
CA LEU A 47 -13.51 -5.68 -3.29
C LEU A 47 -14.05 -7.08 -2.97
N GLU A 48 -15.35 -7.30 -3.13
CA GLU A 48 -15.98 -8.61 -2.89
C GLU A 48 -15.42 -9.67 -3.85
N VAL A 49 -15.38 -9.34 -5.14
CA VAL A 49 -14.80 -10.22 -6.18
C VAL A 49 -13.31 -10.50 -5.94
N ILE A 50 -12.55 -9.52 -5.46
CA ILE A 50 -11.15 -9.72 -5.07
C ILE A 50 -11.06 -10.73 -3.94
N VAL A 51 -11.83 -10.50 -2.87
CA VAL A 51 -11.75 -11.26 -1.62
C VAL A 51 -12.12 -12.73 -1.82
N GLU A 52 -13.10 -13.04 -2.66
CA GLU A 52 -13.45 -14.41 -3.03
C GLU A 52 -12.30 -15.16 -3.72
N ARG A 53 -11.42 -14.44 -4.42
CA ARG A 53 -10.30 -15.03 -5.19
C ARG A 53 -9.01 -15.13 -4.39
N LEU A 54 -8.89 -14.44 -3.25
CA LEU A 54 -7.67 -14.44 -2.43
C LEU A 54 -7.22 -15.84 -2.00
N PRO A 55 -8.09 -16.78 -1.58
CA PRO A 55 -7.67 -18.12 -1.19
C PRO A 55 -6.98 -18.88 -2.33
N ASN A 56 -7.50 -18.76 -3.56
CA ASN A 56 -6.91 -19.39 -4.74
C ASN A 56 -5.54 -18.80 -5.08
N ILE A 57 -5.41 -17.46 -4.98
CA ILE A 57 -4.13 -16.78 -5.19
C ILE A 57 -3.11 -17.21 -4.15
N MET A 58 -3.52 -17.30 -2.88
CA MET A 58 -2.66 -17.75 -1.79
C MET A 58 -2.20 -19.20 -1.97
N HIS A 59 -3.12 -20.10 -2.32
CA HIS A 59 -2.79 -21.49 -2.62
C HIS A 59 -1.74 -21.61 -3.72
N LEU A 60 -1.87 -20.85 -4.81
CA LEU A 60 -0.87 -20.81 -5.88
C LEU A 60 0.47 -20.25 -5.41
N TYR A 61 0.48 -19.24 -4.53
CA TYR A 61 1.72 -18.75 -3.93
C TYR A 61 2.43 -19.85 -3.15
N HIS A 62 1.71 -20.63 -2.33
CA HIS A 62 2.27 -21.76 -1.59
C HIS A 62 2.91 -22.78 -2.54
N GLN A 63 2.27 -23.09 -3.66
CA GLN A 63 2.80 -24.04 -4.67
C GLN A 63 4.10 -23.58 -5.35
N VAL A 64 4.40 -22.28 -5.36
CA VAL A 64 5.61 -21.72 -6.00
C VAL A 64 6.64 -21.19 -4.99
N THR A 65 6.46 -21.42 -3.70
CA THR A 65 7.40 -20.99 -2.64
C THR A 65 8.79 -21.65 -2.78
N THR A 66 8.79 -22.91 -3.23
CA THR A 66 9.98 -23.74 -3.32
C THR A 66 10.29 -24.03 -4.78
N SER A 67 11.35 -23.41 -5.28
CA SER A 67 11.82 -23.66 -6.64
C SER A 67 12.40 -25.08 -6.76
N PRO A 68 12.06 -25.84 -7.81
CA PRO A 68 12.71 -27.11 -8.11
C PRO A 68 14.23 -26.93 -8.25
N GLN A 69 15.00 -27.83 -7.64
CA GLN A 69 16.45 -27.89 -7.80
C GLN A 69 16.80 -28.78 -8.99
N VAL A 70 17.52 -28.23 -9.96
CA VAL A 70 17.80 -28.91 -11.23
C VAL A 70 19.24 -28.63 -11.64
N SER A 71 19.95 -29.68 -12.07
CA SER A 71 21.35 -29.59 -12.53
C SER A 71 21.49 -29.04 -13.95
N ASP A 72 20.42 -29.11 -14.76
CA ASP A 72 20.38 -28.56 -16.11
C ASP A 72 20.30 -27.02 -16.07
N HIS A 73 21.25 -26.36 -16.72
CA HIS A 73 21.39 -24.90 -16.69
C HIS A 73 20.19 -24.15 -17.27
N LEU A 74 19.56 -24.65 -18.35
CA LEU A 74 18.41 -23.99 -18.97
C LEU A 74 17.18 -24.11 -18.08
N LEU A 75 16.97 -25.30 -17.50
CA LEU A 75 15.86 -25.53 -16.58
C LEU A 75 16.03 -24.73 -15.29
N SER A 76 17.26 -24.66 -14.78
CA SER A 76 17.62 -23.85 -13.61
C SER A 76 17.37 -22.35 -13.87
N PHE A 77 17.85 -21.82 -15.01
CA PHE A 77 17.60 -20.44 -15.41
C PHE A 77 16.11 -20.13 -15.49
N ARG A 78 15.31 -21.03 -16.07
CA ARG A 78 13.84 -20.87 -16.16
C ARG A 78 13.18 -20.80 -14.78
N CYS A 79 13.60 -21.65 -13.85
CA CYS A 79 13.13 -21.62 -12.47
C CYS A 79 13.52 -20.31 -11.77
N GLU A 80 14.78 -19.87 -11.90
CA GLU A 80 15.27 -18.61 -11.32
C GLU A 80 14.51 -17.40 -11.88
N PHE A 81 14.29 -17.36 -13.19
CA PHE A 81 13.54 -16.27 -13.85
C PHE A 81 12.12 -16.15 -13.29
N TRP A 82 11.37 -17.26 -13.26
CA TRP A 82 10.00 -17.23 -12.76
C TRP A 82 9.95 -16.99 -11.25
N GLY A 83 10.83 -17.59 -10.46
CA GLY A 83 10.93 -17.34 -9.03
C GLY A 83 11.18 -15.86 -8.73
N SER A 84 12.13 -15.23 -9.42
CA SER A 84 12.39 -13.79 -9.32
C SER A 84 11.16 -12.97 -9.71
N LYS A 85 10.50 -13.31 -10.82
CA LYS A 85 9.29 -12.62 -11.27
C LYS A 85 8.17 -12.71 -10.23
N ILE A 86 7.91 -13.89 -9.67
CA ILE A 86 6.88 -14.07 -8.62
C ILE A 86 7.23 -13.32 -7.35
N TRP A 87 8.51 -13.26 -6.98
CA TRP A 87 8.96 -12.45 -5.85
C TRP A 87 8.62 -10.96 -6.03
N HIS A 88 8.85 -10.40 -7.22
CA HIS A 88 8.41 -9.04 -7.55
C HIS A 88 6.88 -8.90 -7.53
N HIS A 89 6.16 -9.94 -7.97
CA HIS A 89 4.70 -9.98 -7.84
C HIS A 89 4.22 -9.88 -6.41
N ARG A 90 4.83 -10.66 -5.51
CA ARG A 90 4.55 -10.64 -4.08
C ARG A 90 4.77 -9.26 -3.48
N LEU A 91 5.92 -8.63 -3.72
CA LEU A 91 6.20 -7.30 -3.16
C LEU A 91 5.21 -6.23 -3.62
N ALA A 92 4.95 -6.13 -4.93
CA ALA A 92 4.02 -5.15 -5.45
C ALA A 92 2.58 -5.39 -4.95
N THR A 93 2.19 -6.66 -4.80
CA THR A 93 0.87 -7.03 -4.25
C THR A 93 0.78 -6.64 -2.78
N LEU A 94 1.82 -6.89 -1.98
CA LEU A 94 1.88 -6.48 -0.57
C LEU A 94 1.76 -4.95 -0.43
N TYR A 95 2.56 -4.20 -1.20
CA TYR A 95 2.52 -2.74 -1.17
C TYR A 95 1.13 -2.20 -1.50
N LEU A 96 0.54 -2.66 -2.61
CA LEU A 96 -0.76 -2.18 -3.06
C LEU A 96 -1.89 -2.62 -2.13
N ALA A 97 -1.84 -3.85 -1.61
CA ALA A 97 -2.81 -4.31 -0.61
C ALA A 97 -2.73 -3.48 0.66
N ASN A 98 -1.53 -3.11 1.13
CA ASN A 98 -1.39 -2.21 2.28
C ASN A 98 -2.04 -0.85 2.03
N GLN A 99 -1.81 -0.24 0.86
CA GLN A 99 -2.45 1.03 0.49
C GLN A 99 -3.97 0.93 0.46
N VAL A 100 -4.51 -0.12 -0.17
CA VAL A 100 -5.96 -0.39 -0.20
C VAL A 100 -6.50 -0.59 1.20
N ILE A 101 -5.86 -1.42 2.03
CA ILE A 101 -6.31 -1.64 3.41
C ILE A 101 -6.34 -0.32 4.20
N THR A 102 -5.29 0.49 4.11
CA THR A 102 -5.24 1.80 4.76
C THR A 102 -6.37 2.71 4.29
N TYR A 103 -6.57 2.83 2.98
CA TYR A 103 -7.65 3.63 2.39
C TYR A 103 -9.02 3.19 2.91
N ILE A 104 -9.31 1.88 2.88
CA ILE A 104 -10.62 1.37 3.31
C ILE A 104 -10.82 1.55 4.82
N ILE A 105 -9.78 1.34 5.64
CA ILE A 105 -9.86 1.55 7.09
C ILE A 105 -10.21 3.01 7.39
N VAL A 106 -9.56 3.94 6.70
CA VAL A 106 -9.76 5.38 6.90
C VAL A 106 -11.15 5.83 6.45
N HIS A 107 -11.56 5.48 5.24
CA HIS A 107 -12.77 6.06 4.63
C HIS A 107 -14.04 5.21 4.81
N CYS A 108 -13.94 3.97 5.27
CA CYS A 108 -15.06 3.03 5.27
C CYS A 108 -15.23 2.21 6.55
N VAL A 109 -14.57 2.62 7.65
CA VAL A 109 -14.76 1.94 8.95
C VAL A 109 -16.23 1.93 9.40
N GLU A 110 -16.99 2.95 9.00
CA GLU A 110 -18.41 3.12 9.37
C GLU A 110 -19.36 2.27 8.52
N ILE A 111 -18.89 1.72 7.39
CA ILE A 111 -19.70 0.90 6.48
C ILE A 111 -19.59 -0.57 6.90
N THR A 112 -20.56 -1.03 7.69
CA THR A 112 -20.59 -2.38 8.28
C THR A 112 -20.55 -3.52 7.26
N THR A 113 -21.08 -3.31 6.05
CA THR A 113 -21.15 -4.34 5.00
C THR A 113 -19.78 -4.74 4.43
N HIS A 114 -18.75 -3.90 4.56
CA HIS A 114 -17.42 -4.15 3.98
C HIS A 114 -16.36 -4.59 4.99
N GLN A 115 -16.68 -4.56 6.30
CA GLN A 115 -15.73 -4.89 7.37
C GLN A 115 -15.18 -6.32 7.25
N ALA A 116 -16.03 -7.29 6.93
CA ALA A 116 -15.61 -8.68 6.74
C ALA A 116 -14.61 -8.84 5.57
N ASN A 117 -14.78 -8.06 4.51
CA ASN A 117 -13.91 -8.10 3.33
C ASN A 117 -12.54 -7.48 3.63
N ILE A 118 -12.49 -6.42 4.42
CA ILE A 118 -11.23 -5.82 4.90
C ILE A 118 -10.44 -6.83 5.73
N ILE A 119 -11.10 -7.54 6.67
CA ILE A 119 -10.45 -8.55 7.52
C ILE A 119 -9.85 -9.68 6.68
N LYS A 120 -10.57 -10.14 5.64
CA LYS A 120 -10.05 -11.15 4.71
C LYS A 120 -8.84 -10.64 3.92
N LEU A 121 -8.85 -9.37 3.49
CA LEU A 121 -7.72 -8.74 2.81
C LEU A 121 -6.50 -8.57 3.75
N VAL A 122 -6.71 -8.18 5.00
CA VAL A 122 -5.66 -8.10 6.04
C VAL A 122 -5.06 -9.48 6.33
N THR A 123 -5.91 -10.51 6.42
CA THR A 123 -5.47 -11.89 6.61
C THR A 123 -4.59 -12.35 5.45
N PHE A 124 -5.04 -12.13 4.21
CA PHE A 124 -4.27 -12.42 3.00
C PHE A 124 -2.94 -11.66 2.98
N PHE A 125 -2.93 -10.36 3.30
CA PHE A 125 -1.71 -9.56 3.36
C PHE A 125 -0.71 -10.16 4.37
N ASN A 126 -1.17 -10.46 5.58
CA ASN A 126 -0.31 -11.00 6.63
C ASN A 126 0.22 -12.39 6.29
N GLU A 127 -0.58 -13.24 5.66
CA GLU A 127 -0.13 -14.56 5.19
C GLU A 127 0.89 -14.43 4.06
N LEU A 128 0.61 -13.58 3.07
CA LEU A 128 1.51 -13.32 1.94
C LEU A 128 2.85 -12.74 2.42
N LEU A 129 2.80 -11.90 3.46
CA LEU A 129 3.98 -11.32 4.10
C LEU A 129 4.84 -12.40 4.78
N ASN A 130 4.22 -13.43 5.36
CA ASN A 130 4.94 -14.52 6.03
C ASN A 130 5.51 -15.56 5.05
N LEU A 131 5.11 -15.54 3.77
CA LEU A 131 5.67 -16.45 2.78
C LEU A 131 7.15 -16.20 2.55
N ASN A 132 7.96 -17.22 2.80
CA ASN A 132 9.38 -17.22 2.49
C ASN A 132 9.60 -17.79 1.08
N ILE A 133 9.64 -16.91 0.08
CA ILE A 133 9.96 -17.31 -1.30
C ILE A 133 11.48 -17.46 -1.41
N THR A 134 11.92 -18.71 -1.56
CA THR A 134 13.33 -19.13 -1.56
C THR A 134 14.19 -18.46 -2.65
N SER A 135 13.58 -18.00 -3.74
CA SER A 135 14.24 -17.25 -4.80
C SER A 135 14.27 -15.75 -4.47
N LYS A 136 15.21 -15.32 -3.61
CA LYS A 136 15.50 -13.89 -3.48
C LYS A 136 16.18 -13.40 -4.76
N PRO A 137 15.77 -12.27 -5.37
CA PRO A 137 16.41 -11.78 -6.58
C PRO A 137 17.88 -11.48 -6.34
N ARG A 138 18.74 -11.87 -7.29
CA ARG A 138 20.14 -11.43 -7.33
C ARG A 138 20.15 -9.90 -7.45
N GLY A 139 20.85 -9.21 -6.55
CA GLY A 139 20.97 -7.74 -6.56
C GLY A 139 20.18 -7.00 -5.48
N ILE A 140 19.27 -7.67 -4.74
CA ILE A 140 18.60 -7.05 -3.59
C ILE A 140 19.39 -7.37 -2.33
N THR A 141 20.49 -6.65 -2.16
CA THR A 141 21.14 -6.51 -0.86
C THR A 141 20.23 -5.64 0.01
N VAL A 142 19.52 -6.28 0.95
CA VAL A 142 18.91 -5.55 2.07
C VAL A 142 20.10 -5.08 2.92
N VAL A 143 20.68 -3.96 2.52
CA VAL A 143 21.74 -3.31 3.30
C VAL A 143 21.07 -2.78 4.57
N LYS A 144 21.80 -2.80 5.69
CA LYS A 144 21.32 -2.31 7.00
C LYS A 144 20.84 -0.83 6.99
N ASN A 145 21.04 -0.10 5.90
CA ASN A 145 20.60 1.27 5.67
C ASN A 145 19.31 1.41 4.83
N THR A 146 18.53 0.33 4.67
CA THR A 146 17.23 0.46 3.97
C THR A 146 16.32 1.36 4.80
N CYS A 147 15.85 2.47 4.22
CA CYS A 147 15.09 3.50 4.93
C CYS A 147 13.89 2.86 5.67
N PRO A 148 13.75 3.05 7.01
CA PRO A 148 12.67 2.44 7.78
C PRO A 148 11.26 2.79 7.27
N SER A 149 11.08 3.95 6.63
CA SER A 149 9.81 4.35 6.00
C SER A 149 9.46 3.49 4.78
N LEU A 150 10.45 3.12 3.95
CA LEU A 150 10.24 2.22 2.80
C LEU A 150 9.84 0.80 3.21
N LEU A 151 10.21 0.38 4.42
CA LEU A 151 9.85 -0.92 4.98
C LEU A 151 8.54 -0.90 5.77
N GLN A 152 7.99 0.27 6.06
CA GLN A 152 6.77 0.43 6.85
C GLN A 152 5.55 -0.30 6.23
N PRO A 153 5.32 -0.27 4.89
CA PRO A 153 4.23 -1.00 4.25
C PRO A 153 4.38 -2.53 4.27
N PHE A 154 5.56 -3.03 4.65
CA PHE A 154 5.86 -4.47 4.75
C PHE A 154 5.87 -4.95 6.21
N ARG A 155 5.24 -4.21 7.12
CA ARG A 155 5.02 -4.65 8.50
C ARG A 155 3.72 -5.38 8.62
N ARG A 156 3.69 -6.39 9.50
CA ARG A 156 2.46 -7.11 9.83
C ARG A 156 1.38 -6.13 10.29
N LEU A 157 0.18 -6.25 9.72
CA LEU A 157 -0.98 -5.47 10.12
C LEU A 157 -1.63 -6.15 11.32
N SER A 158 -1.22 -5.73 12.51
CA SER A 158 -1.86 -6.09 13.78
C SER A 158 -3.06 -5.18 14.06
N ILE A 159 -3.91 -5.60 15.00
CA ILE A 159 -5.00 -4.75 15.52
C ILE A 159 -4.46 -3.40 15.99
N THR A 160 -3.34 -3.40 16.73
CA THR A 160 -2.67 -2.17 17.18
C THR A 160 -2.27 -1.27 16.00
N LYS A 161 -1.76 -1.84 14.91
CA LYS A 161 -1.37 -1.05 13.73
C LYS A 161 -2.58 -0.45 13.02
N ILE A 162 -3.69 -1.20 12.94
CA ILE A 162 -4.97 -0.71 12.41
C ILE A 162 -5.49 0.45 13.26
N LEU A 163 -5.48 0.29 14.59
CA LEU A 163 -5.89 1.36 15.52
C LEU A 163 -4.99 2.60 15.40
N GLN A 164 -3.68 2.42 15.20
CA GLN A 164 -2.77 3.53 14.96
C GLN A 164 -3.10 4.29 13.68
N ILE A 165 -3.45 3.59 12.59
CA ILE A 165 -3.87 4.21 11.33
C ILE A 165 -5.12 5.07 11.57
N LEU A 166 -6.13 4.53 12.26
CA LEU A 166 -7.36 5.26 12.59
C LEU A 166 -7.11 6.47 13.50
N ALA A 167 -6.28 6.29 14.53
CA ALA A 167 -5.95 7.36 15.47
C ALA A 167 -5.18 8.50 14.77
N GLN A 168 -4.25 8.16 13.88
CA GLN A 168 -3.49 9.14 13.12
C GLN A 168 -4.40 9.94 12.17
N TYR A 169 -5.29 9.26 11.45
CA TYR A 169 -6.24 9.93 10.56
C TYR A 169 -7.20 10.86 11.33
N ARG A 170 -7.78 10.40 12.44
CA ARG A 170 -8.63 11.26 13.27
C ARG A 170 -7.89 12.44 13.87
N ALA A 171 -6.62 12.26 14.25
CA ALA A 171 -5.79 13.36 14.75
C ALA A 171 -5.52 14.40 13.66
N GLU A 172 -5.33 13.98 12.41
CA GLU A 172 -5.19 14.86 11.25
C GLU A 172 -6.48 15.67 11.00
N GLU A 173 -7.65 15.02 10.96
CA GLU A 173 -8.95 15.70 10.84
C GLU A 173 -9.18 16.73 11.95
N CYS A 174 -8.93 16.35 13.21
CA CYS A 174 -9.02 17.26 14.35
C CYS A 174 -8.01 18.42 14.25
N GLY A 175 -6.81 18.17 13.71
CA GLY A 175 -5.80 19.19 13.47
C GLY A 175 -6.25 20.22 12.45
N HIS A 176 -6.82 19.76 11.32
CA HIS A 176 -7.40 20.66 10.31
C HIS A 176 -8.56 21.48 10.87
N LEU A 177 -9.44 20.88 11.67
CA LEU A 177 -10.53 21.59 12.34
C LEU A 177 -9.99 22.68 13.29
N LEU A 178 -9.00 22.34 14.11
CA LEU A 178 -8.38 23.29 15.03
C LEU A 178 -7.75 24.47 14.30
N VAL A 179 -7.01 24.21 13.21
CA VAL A 179 -6.41 25.27 12.38
C VAL A 179 -7.50 26.17 11.79
N SER A 180 -8.57 25.58 11.26
CA SER A 180 -9.70 26.34 10.71
C SER A 180 -10.34 27.24 11.76
N LEU A 181 -10.61 26.70 12.96
CA LEU A 181 -11.15 27.49 14.08
C LEU A 181 -10.21 28.62 14.52
N LEU A 182 -8.90 28.38 14.55
CA LEU A 182 -7.91 29.41 14.88
C LEU A 182 -7.87 30.53 13.83
N LEU A 183 -8.01 30.18 12.55
CA LEU A 183 -8.11 31.15 11.46
C LEU A 183 -9.40 31.96 11.56
N ASP A 184 -10.54 31.32 11.81
CA ASP A 184 -11.82 32.01 11.99
C ASP A 184 -11.76 33.01 13.15
N ILE A 185 -11.17 32.61 14.29
CA ILE A 185 -10.93 33.52 15.43
C ILE A 185 -10.03 34.69 15.01
N TYR A 186 -9.02 34.47 14.17
CA TYR A 186 -8.12 35.54 13.71
C TYR A 186 -8.85 36.53 12.79
N TYR A 187 -9.68 36.03 11.87
CA TYR A 187 -10.47 36.85 10.96
C TYR A 187 -11.59 37.62 11.66
N ASP A 188 -12.29 37.01 12.62
CA ASP A 188 -13.39 37.64 13.37
C ASP A 188 -12.89 38.71 14.35
N ASN A 189 -11.64 38.63 14.81
CA ASN A 189 -11.05 39.61 15.74
C ASN A 189 -10.41 40.83 15.04
N GLY A 190 -10.63 41.01 13.73
CA GLY A 190 -10.34 42.26 13.03
C GLY A 190 -8.85 42.64 12.94
N LEU A 191 -7.95 41.66 12.90
CA LEU A 191 -6.57 41.94 12.51
C LEU A 191 -6.56 42.39 11.04
N PRO A 192 -5.83 43.48 10.69
CA PRO A 192 -5.88 44.02 9.34
C PRO A 192 -5.46 42.92 8.37
N GLN A 193 -6.32 42.67 7.40
CA GLN A 193 -5.96 41.96 6.20
C GLN A 193 -4.94 42.87 5.50
N ASP A 194 -3.67 42.76 5.88
CA ASP A 194 -2.61 43.53 5.23
C ASP A 194 -2.70 43.24 3.73
N ASP A 195 -2.73 44.33 2.94
CA ASP A 195 -2.95 44.41 1.49
C ASP A 195 -1.90 43.67 0.63
N TYR A 196 -1.13 42.76 1.23
CA TYR A 196 -0.18 41.87 0.57
C TYR A 196 -0.65 40.43 0.66
N ASP A 197 -1.36 40.03 -0.40
CA ASP A 197 -1.37 38.70 -1.03
C ASP A 197 -2.79 38.18 -1.26
N THR A 198 -3.40 38.78 -2.28
CA THR A 198 -4.40 38.14 -3.13
C THR A 198 -3.72 36.98 -3.86
N GLU A 199 -3.58 35.83 -3.23
CA GLU A 199 -3.61 34.55 -3.94
C GLU A 199 -4.86 33.84 -3.44
N PRO A 200 -5.87 33.63 -4.30
CA PRO A 200 -7.09 32.95 -3.88
C PRO A 200 -6.71 31.58 -3.33
N LEU A 201 -7.32 31.23 -2.19
CA LEU A 201 -7.31 29.86 -1.68
C LEU A 201 -7.54 28.92 -2.87
N LEU A 202 -6.51 28.14 -3.19
CA LEU A 202 -6.50 27.18 -4.28
C LEU A 202 -7.78 26.32 -4.18
N THR A 203 -8.54 26.28 -5.26
CA THR A 203 -9.68 25.39 -5.43
C THR A 203 -9.23 23.93 -5.30
N ASP A 204 -10.13 23.04 -4.87
CA ASP A 204 -9.97 21.60 -4.62
C ASP A 204 -9.22 20.78 -5.72
N GLU A 205 -8.95 21.37 -6.89
CA GLU A 205 -8.23 20.75 -8.01
C GLU A 205 -6.69 20.86 -7.95
N ASP A 206 -6.11 21.67 -7.04
CA ASP A 206 -4.65 21.90 -6.96
C ASP A 206 -3.95 21.22 -5.77
N LEU A 207 -4.56 20.21 -5.14
CA LEU A 207 -3.97 19.51 -3.99
C LEU A 207 -2.64 18.81 -4.36
N PRO A 208 -1.46 19.23 -3.84
CA PRO A 208 -0.23 18.48 -4.02
C PRO A 208 -0.18 17.34 -2.99
N SER A 209 0.31 16.19 -3.45
CA SER A 209 0.83 15.04 -2.69
C SER A 209 1.01 15.22 -1.17
N SER A 210 0.53 14.21 -0.42
CA SER A 210 0.61 13.95 1.04
C SER A 210 1.85 14.44 1.81
N ASP A 211 3.00 14.66 1.17
CA ASP A 211 4.20 15.22 1.81
C ASP A 211 4.13 16.75 2.02
N ASN A 212 3.16 17.45 1.41
CA ASN A 212 3.04 18.91 1.47
C ASN A 212 2.13 19.42 2.61
N SER A 213 1.12 18.62 3.01
CA SER A 213 0.12 18.99 4.04
C SER A 213 0.75 19.37 5.39
N SER A 214 1.72 18.58 5.85
CA SER A 214 2.40 18.84 7.15
C SER A 214 3.19 20.15 7.13
N MET A 215 3.80 20.47 5.99
CA MET A 215 4.63 21.66 5.83
C MET A 215 3.76 22.92 5.66
N GLU A 216 2.58 22.77 5.08
CA GLU A 216 1.59 23.82 4.91
C GLU A 216 0.94 24.19 6.25
N ILE A 217 0.56 23.20 7.06
CA ILE A 217 0.09 23.42 8.44
C ILE A 217 1.16 24.16 9.25
N TYR A 218 2.42 23.73 9.17
CA TYR A 218 3.52 24.42 9.87
C TYR A 218 3.72 25.85 9.36
N ARG A 219 3.70 26.10 8.04
CA ARG A 219 3.84 27.46 7.48
C ARG A 219 2.71 28.38 7.93
N THR A 220 1.47 27.91 7.89
CA THR A 220 0.30 28.66 8.35
C THR A 220 0.43 28.98 9.84
N LEU A 221 0.73 27.99 10.69
CA LEU A 221 0.94 28.22 12.12
C LEU A 221 2.08 29.21 12.37
N THR A 222 3.20 29.09 11.67
CA THR A 222 4.37 29.98 11.87
C THR A 222 4.09 31.42 11.40
N ARG A 223 3.26 31.59 10.36
CA ARG A 223 2.83 32.91 9.85
C ARG A 223 2.02 33.69 10.90
N TYR A 224 1.22 32.99 11.71
CA TYR A 224 0.40 33.59 12.76
C TYR A 224 1.01 33.50 14.17
N MET A 225 2.20 32.90 14.32
CA MET A 225 2.91 32.77 15.61
C MET A 225 3.74 34.00 16.00
N THR A 226 3.97 34.94 15.09
CA THR A 226 4.62 36.21 15.45
C THR A 226 3.54 37.18 15.92
N PRO A 227 3.56 37.66 17.18
CA PRO A 227 2.60 38.65 17.63
C PRO A 227 2.71 39.90 16.75
N PRO A 228 1.60 40.55 16.37
CA PRO A 228 1.67 41.83 15.69
C PRO A 228 2.49 42.79 16.57
N GLN A 229 3.60 43.31 16.04
CA GLN A 229 4.32 44.37 16.73
C GLN A 229 3.37 45.56 16.83
N ALA A 230 3.05 45.97 18.06
CA ALA A 230 2.21 47.14 18.29
C ALA A 230 2.82 48.34 17.55
N PRO A 231 2.01 49.12 16.80
CA PRO A 231 2.52 50.31 16.12
C PRO A 231 3.08 51.30 17.16
N GLN A 232 4.28 51.82 16.88
CA GLN A 232 4.92 52.89 17.66
C GLN A 232 4.24 54.24 17.41
#